data_AF-A0A8J3RKD9-F1
#
_entry.id   AF-A0A8J3RKD9-F1
#
_cell.length_a   1.000
_cell.length_b   1.000
_cell.length_c   1.000
_cell.angle_alpha   90.00
_cell.angle_beta   90.00
_cell.angle_gamma   90.00
#
_symmetry.space_group_name_H-M   'P 1'
#
loop_
_entity.id
_entity.type
_entity.pdbx_description
1 polymer ?
#
loop_
_entity_poly.entity_id
_entity_poly.type
_entity_poly.pdbx_seq_one_letter_code
_entity_poly.pdbx_strand_id
1 'polypeptide(L)'
;MSRNAPDPPDKVVWPSERIAPFTGRDIDGSAEPEQLPVFAWRKAAMSGIVLTVVSGVAIWAAASGTSGPATTLTRATPAPAGTSWEAVLPPPDPALPSSGAVPPSPDAAASEDSSVVTFPTVDASQENPSSGNPPAESRPVRLTVRDARRVHDRYARDLSLAQQDMDDRAMGRLERGLALEMSRAAFETARVQGTGAAAGLWPRPEIWVPRDTAGTTDWFVAVAHEPQVARVSKLMTSTPGGWRLTAFTADTRVPAAPLPEIAIDADGYATSLPEDAPGLLATPRQVVHAHLASLESTTPDPRFADGPWTDEAVTFWRQERSQLEKSGWELSLFYRPEGPVRSLMTSDGGALVWYGARSTDLREARRAGATVTLNGPAGIRTGGTAFARSASVTYGRMYVAHIPPASSGERVRVLGEWSEVLESHGT
;
A
#
# COMPACT_ATOMS: atom_id res chain seq x y z
N MET A 1 -54.77 35.83 21.28
CA MET A 1 -53.48 35.14 21.01
C MET A 1 -52.42 36.23 20.82
N SER A 2 -51.97 36.87 21.90
CA SER A 2 -50.66 36.70 22.58
C SER A 2 -49.45 36.92 21.64
N ARG A 3 -48.94 38.18 21.58
CA ARG A 3 -47.67 38.72 22.18
C ARG A 3 -46.46 38.57 21.24
N ASN A 4 -45.96 39.66 20.65
CA ASN A 4 -44.94 40.61 21.13
C ASN A 4 -43.51 40.02 21.13
N ALA A 5 -42.62 40.64 20.33
CA ALA A 5 -41.16 40.61 20.49
C ALA A 5 -40.76 41.32 21.81
N PRO A 6 -39.58 41.04 22.40
CA PRO A 6 -38.36 41.76 21.97
C PRO A 6 -37.02 40.99 22.13
N ASP A 7 -35.98 41.69 21.66
CA ASP A 7 -34.52 41.45 21.66
C ASP A 7 -33.84 41.32 23.06
N PRO A 8 -32.50 41.08 23.14
CA PRO A 8 -31.82 40.24 24.14
C PRO A 8 -31.28 41.00 25.37
N PRO A 9 -30.60 40.29 26.30
CA PRO A 9 -29.47 40.90 27.00
C PRO A 9 -28.20 40.03 27.11
N ASP A 10 -27.09 40.71 26.82
CA ASP A 10 -25.81 40.80 27.55
C ASP A 10 -25.10 39.59 28.19
N LYS A 11 -23.84 39.44 27.71
CA LYS A 11 -22.57 39.41 28.46
C LYS A 11 -22.61 38.89 29.91
N VAL A 12 -21.93 37.76 30.11
CA VAL A 12 -21.27 37.44 31.38
C VAL A 12 -19.79 37.20 31.12
N VAL A 13 -18.98 37.77 32.00
CA VAL A 13 -17.54 37.99 31.91
C VAL A 13 -16.93 37.50 33.25
N TRP A 14 -15.94 36.59 33.16
CA TRP A 14 -14.87 36.21 34.13
C TRP A 14 -15.30 35.47 35.44
N PRO A 15 -14.40 34.70 36.12
CA PRO A 15 -12.95 34.91 36.20
C PRO A 15 -12.00 33.70 36.06
N SER A 16 -10.79 34.09 35.68
CA SER A 16 -9.52 33.42 35.88
C SER A 16 -9.20 33.24 37.37
N GLU A 17 -8.92 32.01 37.80
CA GLU A 17 -8.18 31.75 39.04
C GLU A 17 -6.84 31.09 38.72
N ARG A 18 -5.78 31.76 39.20
CA ARG A 18 -4.45 31.21 39.39
C ARG A 18 -4.43 30.58 40.77
N ILE A 19 -3.97 29.33 40.87
CA ILE A 19 -3.36 28.80 42.09
C ILE A 19 -2.03 28.17 41.68
N ALA A 20 -0.96 28.58 42.37
CA ALA A 20 0.41 28.13 42.22
C ALA A 20 0.74 27.01 43.25
N PRO A 21 2.02 26.69 43.45
CA PRO A 21 2.72 25.52 42.94
C PRO A 21 2.65 24.32 43.89
N PHE A 22 2.68 23.10 43.34
CA PHE A 22 2.95 21.90 44.13
C PHE A 22 4.46 21.61 44.12
N THR A 23 5.05 21.62 45.31
CA THR A 23 6.44 21.31 45.60
C THR A 23 6.68 19.80 45.63
N GLY A 24 7.74 19.37 44.94
CA GLY A 24 8.71 18.35 45.36
C GLY A 24 8.20 17.01 45.90
N ARG A 25 8.37 15.96 45.10
CA ARG A 25 8.86 14.68 45.60
C ARG A 25 9.70 13.99 44.54
N ASP A 26 10.97 13.83 44.87
CA ASP A 26 11.93 12.97 44.18
C ASP A 26 11.40 11.54 44.15
N ILE A 27 11.34 10.95 42.95
CA ILE A 27 11.40 9.51 42.75
C ILE A 27 12.45 9.26 41.67
N ASP A 28 13.48 8.54 42.09
CA ASP A 28 14.58 8.02 41.31
C ASP A 28 14.15 7.26 40.05
N GLY A 29 14.88 7.53 38.96
CA GLY A 29 15.48 6.50 38.11
C GLY A 29 14.59 5.36 37.61
N SER A 30 13.80 5.61 36.57
CA SER A 30 13.41 4.57 35.61
C SER A 30 13.57 5.11 34.20
N ALA A 31 14.38 4.40 33.40
CA ALA A 31 14.63 4.71 32.01
C ALA A 31 13.31 4.80 31.23
N GLU A 32 12.96 5.99 30.75
CA GLU A 32 11.89 6.17 29.78
C GLU A 32 12.35 5.56 28.44
N PRO A 33 11.59 4.61 27.85
CA PRO A 33 11.85 4.22 26.48
C PRO A 33 11.40 5.35 25.54
N GLU A 34 12.29 5.70 24.60
CA GLU A 34 12.06 6.60 23.47
C GLU A 34 10.70 6.36 22.81
N GLN A 35 9.77 7.31 23.00
CA GLN A 35 8.59 7.41 22.16
C GLN A 35 9.00 7.80 20.74
N LEU A 36 8.82 6.88 19.78
CA LEU A 36 9.04 7.18 18.37
C LEU A 36 7.90 8.08 17.83
N PRO A 37 8.22 9.07 16.98
CA PRO A 37 7.24 10.03 16.50
C PRO A 37 6.22 9.36 15.55
N VAL A 38 4.95 9.46 15.92
CA VAL A 38 3.81 9.16 15.05
C VAL A 38 3.83 10.14 13.88
N PHE A 39 3.94 9.63 12.65
CA PHE A 39 4.04 10.45 11.44
C PHE A 39 2.69 11.12 11.13
N ALA A 40 2.51 12.34 11.62
CA ALA A 40 1.33 13.16 11.38
C ALA A 40 1.46 13.93 10.06
N TRP A 41 0.83 13.43 8.99
CA TRP A 41 0.69 14.10 7.69
C TRP A 41 0.19 15.57 7.79
N ARG A 42 -0.49 15.93 8.89
CA ARG A 42 -1.00 17.29 9.15
C ARG A 42 0.08 18.38 9.17
N LYS A 43 1.34 18.08 9.51
CA LYS A 43 2.41 19.12 9.53
C LYS A 43 3.01 19.42 8.15
N ALA A 44 2.96 18.49 7.20
CA ALA A 44 3.45 18.74 5.84
C ALA A 44 2.46 19.57 5.01
N ALA A 45 1.15 19.35 5.20
CA ALA A 45 0.11 20.09 4.45
C ALA A 45 -0.07 21.56 4.89
N MET A 46 0.21 21.89 6.16
CA MET A 46 0.01 23.25 6.69
C MET A 46 1.15 24.23 6.35
N SER A 47 2.33 23.76 5.96
CA SER A 47 3.45 24.63 5.60
C SER A 47 3.48 25.01 4.11
N GLY A 48 2.70 24.34 3.26
CA GLY A 48 2.68 24.57 1.81
C GLY A 48 1.76 25.69 1.31
N ILE A 49 0.97 26.33 2.19
CA ILE A 49 -0.08 27.28 1.77
C ILE A 49 0.20 28.75 2.18
N VAL A 50 1.29 29.07 2.89
CA VAL A 50 1.48 30.43 3.46
C VAL A 50 2.63 31.27 2.86
N LEU A 51 3.43 30.80 1.90
CA LEU A 51 4.49 31.65 1.31
C LEU A 51 4.49 31.71 -0.22
N THR A 52 3.53 32.45 -0.79
CA THR A 52 3.72 33.02 -2.13
C THR A 52 2.98 34.35 -2.31
N VAL A 53 3.24 35.32 -1.43
CA VAL A 53 3.06 36.75 -1.78
C VAL A 53 4.16 37.54 -1.05
N VAL A 54 4.83 38.42 -1.82
CA VAL A 54 5.74 39.51 -1.41
C VAL A 54 7.25 39.26 -1.56
N SER A 55 7.83 40.01 -2.51
CA SER A 55 9.24 40.38 -2.74
C SER A 55 10.09 39.40 -3.57
N GLY A 56 10.66 39.72 -4.74
CA GLY A 56 10.90 41.02 -5.35
C GLY A 56 12.29 41.59 -5.03
N VAL A 57 13.25 41.29 -5.91
CA VAL A 57 14.46 42.08 -6.27
C VAL A 57 15.71 42.01 -5.35
N ALA A 58 16.85 41.79 -6.04
CA ALA A 58 18.22 42.29 -5.81
C ALA A 58 19.35 41.37 -5.26
N ILE A 59 20.26 41.08 -6.19
CA ILE A 59 21.73 41.32 -6.14
C ILE A 59 22.68 40.15 -5.82
N TRP A 60 23.77 40.24 -6.57
CA TRP A 60 24.87 39.36 -6.96
C TRP A 60 26.04 39.31 -5.95
N ALA A 61 26.90 38.30 -6.11
CA ALA A 61 28.36 38.27 -5.89
C ALA A 61 28.97 37.52 -4.66
N ALA A 62 29.67 36.45 -5.03
CA ALA A 62 31.08 36.13 -4.72
C ALA A 62 31.52 35.60 -3.33
N ALA A 63 32.03 34.36 -3.41
CA ALA A 63 33.37 33.92 -3.01
C ALA A 63 33.65 33.31 -1.62
N SER A 64 34.24 32.11 -1.71
CA SER A 64 35.34 31.52 -0.92
C SER A 64 35.11 30.97 0.48
N GLY A 65 35.35 29.66 0.58
CA GLY A 65 36.33 29.08 1.51
C GLY A 65 35.80 28.61 2.86
N THR A 66 35.74 27.30 3.07
CA THR A 66 36.71 26.54 3.90
C THR A 66 36.16 25.14 4.21
N SER A 67 37.02 24.16 3.99
CA SER A 67 36.88 22.75 4.33
C SER A 67 37.15 22.52 5.83
N GLY A 68 36.25 21.80 6.49
CA GLY A 68 36.43 21.22 7.83
C GLY A 68 35.57 19.96 7.96
N PRO A 69 36.00 18.93 8.71
CA PRO A 69 35.43 17.58 8.63
C PRO A 69 34.08 17.51 9.33
N ALA A 70 33.07 17.02 8.63
CA ALA A 70 31.78 16.69 9.23
C ALA A 70 31.91 15.35 9.96
N THR A 71 31.78 15.41 11.28
CA THR A 71 31.57 14.28 12.16
C THR A 71 30.32 13.51 11.70
N THR A 72 30.51 12.23 11.39
CA THR A 72 29.45 11.30 11.00
C THR A 72 28.50 11.07 12.18
N LEU A 73 27.41 11.83 12.22
CA LEU A 73 26.24 11.48 13.02
C LEU A 73 25.37 10.55 12.17
N THR A 74 25.42 9.26 12.49
CA THR A 74 24.46 8.25 12.04
C THR A 74 23.06 8.67 12.49
N ARG A 75 22.30 9.24 11.55
CA ARG A 75 20.89 9.60 11.75
C ARG A 75 20.03 8.40 11.40
N ALA A 76 19.28 7.91 12.37
CA ALA A 76 18.34 6.81 12.22
C ALA A 76 17.27 7.13 11.15
N THR A 77 17.10 6.20 10.21
CA THR A 77 16.03 6.18 9.21
C THR A 77 14.71 5.81 9.88
N PRO A 78 13.57 6.44 9.52
CA PRO A 78 12.28 6.05 10.07
C PRO A 78 11.86 4.65 9.58
N ALA A 79 11.53 3.77 10.53
CA ALA A 79 10.94 2.46 10.28
C ALA A 79 9.52 2.58 9.66
N PRO A 80 9.06 1.57 8.89
CA PRO A 80 7.65 1.49 8.48
C PRO A 80 6.76 1.52 9.72
N ALA A 81 5.53 2.05 9.58
CA ALA A 81 4.58 2.21 10.68
C ALA A 81 4.38 0.89 11.45
N GLY A 82 5.13 0.75 12.54
CA GLY A 82 5.27 -0.47 13.31
C GLY A 82 4.41 -0.46 14.56
N THR A 83 3.87 -1.62 14.86
CA THR A 83 2.94 -1.93 15.94
C THR A 83 3.69 -2.14 17.27
N SER A 84 4.03 -1.08 18.01
CA SER A 84 4.55 -1.23 19.38
C SER A 84 3.45 -1.64 20.36
N TRP A 85 3.65 -2.70 21.14
CA TRP A 85 2.74 -3.14 22.20
C TRP A 85 3.37 -2.99 23.59
N GLU A 86 2.54 -2.87 24.63
CA GLU A 86 2.93 -2.87 26.04
C GLU A 86 2.25 -4.07 26.73
N ALA A 87 3.02 -4.98 27.32
CA ALA A 87 2.47 -6.14 28.02
C ALA A 87 2.14 -5.77 29.47
N VAL A 88 0.86 -5.84 29.81
CA VAL A 88 0.42 -5.94 31.20
C VAL A 88 0.44 -7.42 31.57
N LEU A 89 1.41 -7.84 32.38
CA LEU A 89 1.51 -9.21 32.89
C LEU A 89 0.55 -9.41 34.08
N PRO A 90 -0.41 -10.36 34.03
CA PRO A 90 -1.11 -10.81 35.23
C PRO A 90 -0.22 -11.76 36.07
N PRO A 91 -0.45 -11.85 37.40
CA PRO A 91 0.29 -12.76 38.26
C PRO A 91 -0.01 -14.24 37.93
N PRO A 92 0.94 -15.16 38.18
CA PRO A 92 0.79 -16.57 37.81
C PRO A 92 -0.14 -17.31 38.77
N ASP A 93 -1.08 -18.10 38.21
CA ASP A 93 -1.88 -19.07 38.95
C ASP A 93 -1.46 -20.52 38.63
N PRO A 94 -1.62 -21.46 39.58
CA PRO A 94 -1.03 -22.79 39.52
C PRO A 94 -1.83 -23.79 38.67
N ALA A 95 -1.07 -24.74 38.12
CA ALA A 95 -1.44 -25.71 37.10
C ALA A 95 -2.56 -26.69 37.45
N LEU A 96 -3.30 -27.12 36.41
CA LEU A 96 -4.10 -28.34 36.39
C LEU A 96 -3.75 -29.23 35.18
N PRO A 97 -3.91 -30.56 35.30
CA PRO A 97 -3.31 -31.54 34.38
C PRO A 97 -4.20 -31.90 33.18
N SER A 98 -3.51 -32.36 32.14
CA SER A 98 -3.96 -32.82 30.83
C SER A 98 -4.71 -34.15 30.85
N SER A 99 -5.63 -34.35 29.90
CA SER A 99 -6.19 -35.67 29.60
C SER A 99 -6.51 -35.86 28.11
N GLY A 100 -5.85 -36.85 27.53
CA GLY A 100 -6.50 -37.96 26.79
C GLY A 100 -6.97 -37.73 25.36
N ALA A 101 -6.14 -38.17 24.40
CA ALA A 101 -6.51 -38.42 23.01
C ALA A 101 -7.10 -39.84 22.82
N VAL A 102 -8.05 -40.00 21.89
CA VAL A 102 -8.41 -41.28 21.23
C VAL A 102 -8.92 -41.02 19.80
N PRO A 103 -8.40 -41.70 18.75
CA PRO A 103 -9.00 -41.79 17.41
C PRO A 103 -9.80 -43.09 17.22
N PRO A 104 -10.66 -43.22 16.18
CA PRO A 104 -10.24 -44.03 15.02
C PRO A 104 -10.86 -43.65 13.65
N SER A 105 -10.03 -43.81 12.60
CA SER A 105 -10.16 -44.61 11.35
C SER A 105 -11.46 -44.71 10.49
N PRO A 106 -11.30 -45.12 9.19
CA PRO A 106 -12.03 -44.59 8.03
C PRO A 106 -13.08 -45.56 7.44
N ASP A 107 -13.90 -45.08 6.50
CA ASP A 107 -14.37 -45.93 5.39
C ASP A 107 -14.98 -45.18 4.19
N ALA A 108 -14.58 -45.67 3.02
CA ALA A 108 -15.37 -46.00 1.83
C ALA A 108 -16.01 -44.94 0.88
N ALA A 109 -15.68 -45.17 -0.40
CA ALA A 109 -16.57 -45.30 -1.56
C ALA A 109 -16.64 -44.16 -2.58
N ALA A 110 -16.17 -44.53 -3.77
CA ALA A 110 -16.31 -43.87 -5.05
C ALA A 110 -17.77 -43.81 -5.54
N SER A 111 -18.07 -42.83 -6.39
CA SER A 111 -19.01 -42.97 -7.51
C SER A 111 -18.75 -41.87 -8.53
N GLU A 112 -18.28 -42.30 -9.70
CA GLU A 112 -18.30 -41.57 -10.96
C GLU A 112 -19.76 -41.52 -11.44
N ASP A 113 -20.22 -40.39 -11.98
CA ASP A 113 -21.28 -40.46 -12.99
C ASP A 113 -21.14 -39.36 -14.04
N SER A 114 -21.08 -39.82 -15.29
CA SER A 114 -20.91 -39.04 -16.50
C SER A 114 -22.29 -38.73 -17.07
N SER A 115 -22.60 -37.46 -17.28
CA SER A 115 -23.81 -37.05 -18.00
C SER A 115 -23.44 -36.23 -19.24
N VAL A 116 -23.48 -36.90 -20.38
CA VAL A 116 -23.40 -36.33 -21.73
C VAL A 116 -24.74 -35.67 -22.06
N VAL A 117 -24.75 -34.37 -22.33
CA VAL A 117 -25.92 -33.64 -22.84
C VAL A 117 -25.79 -33.49 -24.35
N THR A 118 -26.68 -34.14 -25.09
CA THR A 118 -26.86 -34.00 -26.53
C THR A 118 -27.78 -32.82 -26.81
N PHE A 119 -27.36 -31.89 -27.68
CA PHE A 119 -28.21 -30.82 -28.19
C PHE A 119 -28.70 -31.16 -29.62
N PRO A 120 -29.96 -30.85 -29.96
CA PRO A 120 -30.51 -31.11 -31.28
C PRO A 120 -30.08 -30.08 -32.33
N THR A 121 -29.76 -30.60 -33.51
CA THR A 121 -29.61 -29.90 -34.79
C THR A 121 -30.94 -29.25 -35.19
N VAL A 122 -30.92 -27.96 -35.51
CA VAL A 122 -32.02 -27.28 -36.23
C VAL A 122 -31.47 -26.70 -37.52
N ASP A 123 -32.19 -27.04 -38.58
CA ASP A 123 -31.92 -26.81 -39.99
C ASP A 123 -32.24 -25.37 -40.44
N ALA A 124 -31.68 -25.03 -41.59
CA ALA A 124 -31.60 -23.71 -42.20
C ALA A 124 -32.95 -23.07 -42.59
N SER A 125 -32.99 -21.74 -42.55
CA SER A 125 -33.81 -20.94 -43.46
C SER A 125 -33.08 -19.65 -43.82
N GLN A 126 -33.14 -19.36 -45.10
CA GLN A 126 -32.26 -18.54 -45.92
C GLN A 126 -33.08 -17.36 -46.42
N GLU A 127 -32.73 -16.11 -46.05
CA GLU A 127 -33.29 -14.91 -46.69
C GLU A 127 -32.24 -13.80 -46.88
N ASN A 128 -32.02 -13.47 -48.17
CA ASN A 128 -31.60 -12.21 -48.80
C ASN A 128 -30.41 -11.38 -48.27
N PRO A 129 -29.31 -11.23 -49.05
CA PRO A 129 -28.27 -10.24 -48.79
C PRO A 129 -28.65 -8.87 -49.37
N SER A 130 -29.07 -7.94 -48.52
CA SER A 130 -28.98 -6.51 -48.84
C SER A 130 -27.51 -6.09 -48.81
N SER A 131 -27.03 -5.55 -49.93
CA SER A 131 -25.72 -4.93 -50.10
C SER A 131 -25.60 -3.67 -49.23
N GLY A 132 -25.34 -3.84 -47.94
CA GLY A 132 -24.84 -2.78 -47.06
C GLY A 132 -23.34 -2.64 -47.25
N ASN A 133 -22.86 -1.41 -47.44
CA ASN A 133 -21.43 -1.09 -47.31
C ASN A 133 -20.90 -1.74 -46.03
N PRO A 134 -19.78 -2.49 -46.08
CA PRO A 134 -19.21 -3.07 -44.87
C PRO A 134 -18.96 -1.93 -43.86
N PRO A 135 -19.43 -2.05 -42.60
CA PRO A 135 -19.14 -1.06 -41.59
C PRO A 135 -17.62 -0.90 -41.52
N ALA A 136 -17.14 0.34 -41.69
CA ALA A 136 -15.73 0.65 -41.60
C ALA A 136 -15.20 0.06 -40.30
N GLU A 137 -14.39 -1.00 -40.40
CA GLU A 137 -13.78 -1.66 -39.26
C GLU A 137 -13.09 -0.58 -38.44
N SER A 138 -13.65 -0.33 -37.26
CA SER A 138 -13.16 0.70 -36.36
C SER A 138 -11.82 0.20 -35.85
N ARG A 139 -10.74 0.60 -36.54
CA ARG A 139 -9.38 0.27 -36.13
C ARG A 139 -9.24 0.64 -34.65
N PRO A 140 -8.78 -0.29 -33.79
CA PRO A 140 -8.63 0.01 -32.37
C PRO A 140 -7.76 1.24 -32.21
N VAL A 141 -8.28 2.25 -31.52
CA VAL A 141 -7.55 3.49 -31.28
C VAL A 141 -6.37 3.15 -30.38
N ARG A 142 -5.16 3.19 -30.95
CA ARG A 142 -3.91 3.01 -30.20
C ARG A 142 -3.80 4.10 -29.14
N LEU A 143 -3.64 3.71 -27.88
CA LEU A 143 -3.43 4.63 -26.76
C LEU A 143 -2.13 5.40 -26.96
N THR A 144 -2.17 6.73 -27.01
CA THR A 144 -0.96 7.57 -27.05
C THR A 144 -0.58 8.07 -25.65
N VAL A 145 0.67 8.52 -25.46
CA VAL A 145 1.12 9.20 -24.22
C VAL A 145 0.24 10.41 -23.90
N ARG A 146 -0.18 11.16 -24.92
CA ARG A 146 -1.08 12.31 -24.75
C ARG A 146 -2.46 11.88 -24.25
N ASP A 147 -2.97 10.73 -24.70
CA ASP A 147 -4.26 10.19 -24.26
C ASP A 147 -4.18 9.68 -22.82
N ALA A 148 -3.14 8.91 -22.50
CA ALA A 148 -2.85 8.43 -21.15
C ALA A 148 -2.72 9.59 -20.15
N ARG A 149 -2.08 10.70 -20.54
CA ARG A 149 -2.03 11.92 -19.72
C ARG A 149 -3.42 12.50 -19.47
N ARG A 150 -4.27 12.62 -20.50
CA ARG A 150 -5.66 13.11 -20.32
C ARG A 150 -6.50 12.19 -19.43
N VAL A 151 -6.27 10.88 -19.52
CA VAL A 151 -6.90 9.90 -18.62
C VAL A 151 -6.45 10.13 -17.18
N HIS A 152 -5.13 10.21 -16.95
CA HIS A 152 -4.58 10.45 -15.61
C HIS A 152 -5.07 11.77 -15.01
N ASP A 153 -5.07 12.86 -15.77
CA ASP A 153 -5.48 14.17 -15.27
C ASP A 153 -6.95 14.19 -14.83
N ARG A 154 -7.82 13.46 -15.56
CA ARG A 154 -9.22 13.26 -15.16
C ARG A 154 -9.29 12.42 -13.88
N TYR A 155 -8.59 11.29 -13.86
CA TYR A 155 -8.51 10.41 -12.70
C TYR A 155 -8.07 11.17 -11.46
N ALA A 156 -7.00 11.97 -11.52
CA ALA A 156 -6.49 12.71 -10.38
C ALA A 156 -7.49 13.71 -9.80
N ARG A 157 -8.24 14.42 -10.65
CA ARG A 157 -9.30 15.32 -10.20
C ARG A 157 -10.44 14.56 -9.52
N ASP A 158 -10.93 13.52 -10.17
CA ASP A 158 -12.06 12.74 -9.65
C ASP A 158 -11.68 11.98 -8.37
N LEU A 159 -10.45 11.49 -8.27
CA LEU A 159 -9.88 10.86 -7.07
C LEU A 159 -9.86 11.83 -5.90
N SER A 160 -9.39 13.06 -6.11
CA SER A 160 -9.34 14.06 -5.04
C SER A 160 -10.72 14.34 -4.45
N LEU A 161 -11.76 14.42 -5.30
CA LEU A 161 -13.14 14.59 -4.85
C LEU A 161 -13.64 13.36 -4.09
N ALA A 162 -13.42 12.16 -4.65
CA ALA A 162 -13.82 10.91 -4.01
C ALA A 162 -13.14 10.70 -2.64
N GLN A 163 -11.86 11.09 -2.49
CA GLN A 163 -11.12 11.01 -1.24
C GLN A 163 -11.59 12.05 -0.22
N GLN A 164 -11.84 13.29 -0.66
CA GLN A 164 -12.33 14.35 0.20
C GLN A 164 -13.68 13.98 0.85
N ASP A 165 -14.58 13.40 0.06
CA ASP A 165 -15.91 12.99 0.53
C ASP A 165 -15.93 11.56 1.08
N MET A 166 -14.81 10.84 1.00
CA MET A 166 -14.71 9.39 1.24
C MET A 166 -15.85 8.62 0.55
N ASP A 167 -16.13 8.91 -0.73
CA ASP A 167 -17.24 8.32 -1.48
C ASP A 167 -16.82 6.96 -2.09
N ASP A 168 -17.25 5.87 -1.45
CA ASP A 168 -16.97 4.48 -1.87
C ASP A 168 -17.54 4.14 -3.27
N ARG A 169 -18.62 4.81 -3.69
CA ARG A 169 -19.24 4.62 -5.00
C ARG A 169 -18.49 5.39 -6.07
N ALA A 170 -18.02 6.60 -5.77
CA ALA A 170 -17.11 7.33 -6.64
C ALA A 170 -15.79 6.56 -6.81
N MET A 171 -15.22 6.05 -5.72
CA MET A 171 -14.00 5.27 -5.78
C MET A 171 -14.15 4.01 -6.66
N GLY A 172 -15.30 3.32 -6.60
CA GLY A 172 -15.58 2.17 -7.47
C GLY A 172 -15.64 2.48 -8.97
N ARG A 173 -15.73 3.76 -9.36
CA ARG A 173 -15.62 4.20 -10.77
C ARG A 173 -14.18 4.53 -11.17
N LEU A 174 -13.28 4.70 -10.20
CA LEU A 174 -11.90 5.13 -10.40
C LEU A 174 -10.91 3.99 -10.25
N GLU A 175 -11.19 3.03 -9.38
CA GLU A 175 -10.28 1.96 -9.03
C GLU A 175 -10.95 0.58 -9.20
N ARG A 176 -10.14 -0.47 -9.28
CA ARG A 176 -10.63 -1.85 -9.40
C ARG A 176 -9.68 -2.85 -8.72
N GLY A 177 -10.25 -3.98 -8.30
CA GLY A 177 -9.50 -5.08 -7.68
C GLY A 177 -8.92 -4.65 -6.34
N LEU A 178 -7.71 -5.14 -6.04
CA LEU A 178 -7.04 -4.87 -4.77
C LEU A 178 -6.89 -3.36 -4.47
N ALA A 179 -6.68 -2.50 -5.49
CA ALA A 179 -6.58 -1.05 -5.26
C ALA A 179 -7.87 -0.48 -4.65
N LEU A 180 -9.03 -0.86 -5.22
CA LEU A 180 -10.33 -0.41 -4.73
C LEU A 180 -10.62 -0.93 -3.31
N GLU A 181 -10.26 -2.18 -3.03
CA GLU A 181 -10.41 -2.77 -1.69
C GLU A 181 -9.58 -1.98 -0.67
N MET A 182 -8.32 -1.72 -0.99
CA MET A 182 -7.41 -0.94 -0.13
C MET A 182 -7.92 0.48 0.11
N SER A 183 -8.35 1.20 -0.93
CA SER A 183 -8.89 2.56 -0.78
C SER A 183 -10.14 2.63 0.09
N ARG A 184 -11.07 1.67 -0.08
CA ARG A 184 -12.26 1.57 0.77
C ARG A 184 -11.90 1.27 2.22
N ALA A 185 -10.93 0.40 2.42
CA ALA A 185 -10.47 0.06 3.75
C ALA A 185 -9.79 1.30 4.41
N ALA A 186 -9.01 2.07 3.67
CA ALA A 186 -8.47 3.34 4.15
C ALA A 186 -9.58 4.32 4.57
N PHE A 187 -10.67 4.42 3.80
CA PHE A 187 -11.83 5.24 4.16
C PHE A 187 -12.53 4.74 5.42
N GLU A 188 -12.69 3.42 5.57
CA GLU A 188 -13.25 2.82 6.78
C GLU A 188 -12.43 3.18 8.03
N THR A 189 -11.10 3.01 7.97
CA THR A 189 -10.20 3.42 9.06
C THR A 189 -10.32 4.90 9.39
N ALA A 190 -10.34 5.76 8.37
CA ALA A 190 -10.45 7.21 8.57
C ALA A 190 -11.76 7.59 9.25
N ARG A 191 -12.89 6.99 8.85
CA ARG A 191 -14.19 7.20 9.49
C ARG A 191 -14.20 6.79 10.95
N VAL A 192 -13.64 5.62 11.29
CA VAL A 192 -13.54 5.15 12.69
C VAL A 192 -12.70 6.12 13.52
N GLN A 193 -11.63 6.67 12.95
CA GLN A 193 -10.75 7.62 13.63
C GLN A 193 -11.33 9.06 13.69
N GLY A 194 -12.42 9.35 12.97
CA GLY A 194 -12.94 10.71 12.82
C GLY A 194 -11.99 11.63 12.04
N THR A 195 -11.20 11.06 11.12
CA THR A 195 -10.26 11.79 10.26
C THR A 195 -10.73 11.77 8.80
N GLY A 196 -10.16 12.63 7.96
CA GLY A 196 -10.35 12.55 6.51
C GLY A 196 -9.32 11.64 5.86
N ALA A 197 -9.65 11.07 4.71
CA ALA A 197 -8.66 10.39 3.88
C ALA A 197 -7.62 11.38 3.35
N ALA A 198 -6.37 10.94 3.21
CA ALA A 198 -5.34 11.76 2.61
C ALA A 198 -5.66 12.01 1.12
N ALA A 199 -6.06 13.24 0.79
CA ALA A 199 -6.23 13.68 -0.59
C ALA A 199 -4.91 14.26 -1.10
N GLY A 200 -4.36 13.67 -2.17
CA GLY A 200 -3.10 14.09 -2.77
C GLY A 200 -3.22 14.25 -4.27
N LEU A 201 -3.14 15.49 -4.76
CA LEU A 201 -2.90 15.76 -6.17
C LEU A 201 -1.40 15.67 -6.43
N TRP A 202 -1.03 14.82 -7.38
CA TRP A 202 0.35 14.64 -7.80
C TRP A 202 0.51 15.21 -9.21
N PRO A 203 0.88 16.49 -9.36
CA PRO A 203 0.93 17.15 -10.65
C PRO A 203 2.11 16.64 -11.48
N ARG A 204 2.00 16.79 -12.81
CA ARG A 204 3.07 16.54 -13.79
C ARG A 204 3.70 15.13 -13.70
N PRO A 205 2.89 14.05 -13.77
CA PRO A 205 3.46 12.72 -13.81
C PRO A 205 4.27 12.52 -15.11
N GLU A 206 5.34 11.76 -15.00
CA GLU A 206 5.92 11.03 -16.12
C GLU A 206 4.95 9.90 -16.52
N ILE A 207 4.71 9.73 -17.82
CA ILE A 207 3.72 8.78 -18.34
C ILE A 207 4.45 7.80 -19.26
N TRP A 208 4.30 6.51 -18.98
CA TRP A 208 4.83 5.44 -19.82
C TRP A 208 3.68 4.62 -20.38
N VAL A 209 3.62 4.55 -21.71
CA VAL A 209 2.61 3.76 -22.44
C VAL A 209 3.32 2.62 -23.17
N PRO A 210 3.02 1.36 -22.86
CA PRO A 210 3.52 0.22 -23.61
C PRO A 210 3.16 0.31 -25.10
N ARG A 211 4.11 -0.05 -25.97
CA ARG A 211 3.81 -0.22 -27.40
C ARG A 211 2.78 -1.32 -27.58
N ASP A 212 1.75 -0.99 -28.35
CA ASP A 212 0.75 -1.96 -28.76
C ASP A 212 1.30 -2.88 -29.86
N THR A 213 1.70 -4.09 -29.46
CA THR A 213 2.24 -5.12 -30.35
C THR A 213 1.19 -6.16 -30.78
N ALA A 214 0.04 -6.23 -30.12
CA ALA A 214 -0.99 -7.26 -30.34
C ALA A 214 -2.41 -6.71 -30.58
N GLY A 215 -2.56 -5.39 -30.73
CA GLY A 215 -3.83 -4.72 -30.98
C GLY A 215 -4.63 -4.31 -29.73
N THR A 216 -4.04 -4.46 -28.53
CA THR A 216 -4.63 -4.04 -27.26
C THR A 216 -3.55 -3.64 -26.24
N THR A 217 -3.07 -2.39 -26.27
CA THR A 217 -2.46 -1.81 -25.05
C THR A 217 -3.59 -1.41 -24.10
N ASP A 218 -3.82 -2.22 -23.10
CA ASP A 218 -4.87 -2.03 -22.09
C ASP A 218 -4.36 -1.32 -20.83
N TRP A 219 -3.11 -0.83 -20.79
CA TRP A 219 -2.57 -0.20 -19.57
C TRP A 219 -1.53 0.88 -19.83
N PHE A 220 -1.30 1.73 -18.83
CA PHE A 220 -0.17 2.67 -18.78
C PHE A 220 0.23 2.94 -17.33
N VAL A 221 1.41 3.53 -17.14
CA VAL A 221 1.90 3.95 -15.81
C VAL A 221 2.05 5.46 -15.76
N ALA A 222 1.67 6.03 -14.62
CA ALA A 222 1.96 7.40 -14.25
C ALA A 222 2.84 7.42 -12.99
N VAL A 223 4.00 8.07 -13.07
CA VAL A 223 4.90 8.28 -11.92
C VAL A 223 4.97 9.76 -11.61
N ALA A 224 4.73 10.12 -10.36
CA ALA A 224 4.97 11.48 -9.90
C ALA A 224 5.96 11.46 -8.73
N HIS A 225 6.76 12.51 -8.63
CA HIS A 225 7.78 12.64 -7.61
C HIS A 225 7.75 14.05 -7.03
N GLU A 226 7.60 14.12 -5.71
CA GLU A 226 7.77 15.33 -4.92
C GLU A 226 9.02 15.13 -4.02
N PRO A 227 10.14 15.81 -4.27
CA PRO A 227 11.47 15.49 -3.71
C PRO A 227 11.59 15.37 -2.19
N GLN A 228 10.62 15.90 -1.44
CA GLN A 228 10.62 15.87 0.03
C GLN A 228 9.40 15.17 0.63
N VAL A 229 8.52 14.63 -0.21
CA VAL A 229 7.26 14.01 0.24
C VAL A 229 7.25 12.53 -0.11
N ALA A 230 7.19 12.22 -1.41
CA ALA A 230 7.21 10.84 -1.88
C ALA A 230 7.42 10.79 -3.39
N ARG A 231 7.81 9.60 -3.86
CA ARG A 231 7.52 9.16 -5.23
C ARG A 231 6.31 8.24 -5.20
N VAL A 232 5.34 8.49 -6.08
CA VAL A 232 4.17 7.62 -6.26
C VAL A 232 4.14 7.06 -7.68
N SER A 233 3.70 5.82 -7.82
CA SER A 233 3.45 5.19 -9.11
C SER A 233 2.02 4.66 -9.17
N LYS A 234 1.35 4.89 -10.30
CA LYS A 234 -0.03 4.50 -10.58
C LYS A 234 -0.06 3.68 -11.86
N LEU A 235 -0.54 2.45 -11.79
CA LEU A 235 -0.82 1.62 -12.94
C LEU A 235 -2.31 1.68 -13.27
N MET A 236 -2.61 2.21 -14.46
CA MET A 236 -3.96 2.40 -14.96
C MET A 236 -4.25 1.36 -16.04
N THR A 237 -5.39 0.67 -15.94
CA THR A 237 -5.83 -0.36 -16.88
C THR A 237 -7.19 0.02 -17.48
N SER A 238 -7.37 -0.20 -18.78
CA SER A 238 -8.62 -0.05 -19.51
C SER A 238 -9.56 -1.20 -19.17
N THR A 239 -10.80 -0.89 -18.87
CA THR A 239 -11.85 -1.89 -18.60
C THR A 239 -13.10 -1.54 -19.40
N PRO A 240 -14.10 -2.44 -19.50
CA PRO A 240 -15.39 -2.09 -20.11
C PRO A 240 -16.07 -0.86 -19.48
N GLY A 241 -15.78 -0.56 -18.21
CA GLY A 241 -16.27 0.63 -17.51
C GLY A 241 -15.41 1.89 -17.70
N GLY A 242 -14.38 1.83 -18.54
CA GLY A 242 -13.35 2.86 -18.69
C GLY A 242 -12.06 2.56 -17.95
N TRP A 243 -11.17 3.54 -17.89
CA TRP A 243 -9.87 3.44 -17.22
C TRP A 243 -10.01 3.34 -15.70
N ARG A 244 -9.23 2.45 -15.09
CA ARG A 244 -9.21 2.20 -13.64
C ARG A 244 -7.79 2.13 -13.11
N LEU A 245 -7.56 2.64 -11.91
CA LEU A 245 -6.36 2.30 -11.15
C LEU A 245 -6.45 0.82 -10.73
N THR A 246 -5.38 0.06 -11.00
CA THR A 246 -5.28 -1.34 -10.62
C THR A 246 -4.04 -1.65 -9.79
N ALA A 247 -3.03 -0.77 -9.79
CA ALA A 247 -1.94 -0.82 -8.82
C ALA A 247 -1.48 0.59 -8.44
N PHE A 248 -1.10 0.79 -7.17
CA PHE A 248 -0.50 2.01 -6.66
C PHE A 248 0.62 1.69 -5.69
N THR A 249 1.70 2.46 -5.73
CA THR A 249 2.82 2.33 -4.80
C THR A 249 3.34 3.70 -4.40
N ALA A 250 3.93 3.79 -3.21
CA ALA A 250 4.63 4.98 -2.74
C ALA A 250 6.03 4.63 -2.20
N ASP A 251 6.96 5.56 -2.37
CA ASP A 251 8.24 5.60 -1.66
C ASP A 251 8.32 6.93 -0.92
N THR A 252 8.13 6.89 0.39
CA THR A 252 8.12 8.06 1.27
C THR A 252 9.48 8.35 1.89
N ARG A 253 10.54 7.63 1.48
CA ARG A 253 11.90 7.97 1.91
C ARG A 253 12.30 9.34 1.37
N VAL A 254 13.19 10.02 2.09
CA VAL A 254 13.71 11.33 1.70
C VAL A 254 15.25 11.25 1.64
N PRO A 255 15.86 11.24 0.43
CA PRO A 255 15.20 11.18 -0.88
C PRO A 255 14.59 9.80 -1.17
N ALA A 256 13.56 9.75 -2.00
CA ALA A 256 13.06 8.48 -2.53
C ALA A 256 14.16 7.81 -3.36
N ALA A 257 14.21 6.47 -3.38
CA ALA A 257 15.19 5.78 -4.22
C ALA A 257 14.99 6.21 -5.69
N PRO A 258 16.01 6.32 -6.54
CA PRO A 258 15.81 6.63 -7.95
C PRO A 258 15.09 5.47 -8.67
N LEU A 259 14.21 5.80 -9.64
CA LEU A 259 13.73 4.80 -10.60
C LEU A 259 14.81 4.54 -11.65
N PRO A 260 14.91 3.31 -12.17
CA PRO A 260 15.68 3.06 -13.39
C PRO A 260 15.07 3.84 -14.56
N GLU A 261 15.89 4.18 -15.55
CA GLU A 261 15.41 4.76 -16.79
C GLU A 261 14.63 3.71 -17.59
N ILE A 262 13.44 4.07 -18.09
CA ILE A 262 12.62 3.17 -18.90
C ILE A 262 13.09 3.19 -20.35
N ALA A 263 13.17 2.02 -20.98
CA ALA A 263 13.47 1.92 -22.40
C ALA A 263 12.28 2.44 -23.21
N ILE A 264 12.47 3.61 -23.83
CA ILE A 264 11.49 4.27 -24.69
C ILE A 264 11.98 4.22 -26.14
N ASP A 265 11.12 3.81 -27.05
CA ASP A 265 11.42 3.79 -28.48
C ASP A 265 11.28 5.16 -29.16
N ALA A 266 11.61 5.22 -30.44
CA ALA A 266 11.62 6.47 -31.22
C ALA A 266 10.24 7.16 -31.32
N ASP A 267 9.13 6.44 -31.11
CA ASP A 267 7.78 7.02 -31.14
C ASP A 267 7.28 7.38 -29.72
N GLY A 268 8.11 7.21 -28.69
CA GLY A 268 7.79 7.57 -27.31
C GLY A 268 7.05 6.48 -26.52
N TYR A 269 7.05 5.22 -26.98
CA TYR A 269 6.42 4.12 -26.26
C TYR A 269 7.44 3.30 -25.46
N ALA A 270 7.00 2.77 -24.33
CA ALA A 270 7.79 1.84 -23.53
C ALA A 270 7.65 0.41 -24.07
N THR A 271 8.64 -0.43 -23.78
CA THR A 271 8.57 -1.88 -24.07
C THR A 271 8.00 -2.62 -22.87
N SER A 272 6.83 -3.27 -23.02
CA SER A 272 6.31 -4.18 -21.99
C SER A 272 7.03 -5.52 -22.05
N LEU A 273 7.26 -6.11 -20.89
CA LEU A 273 7.82 -7.44 -20.74
C LEU A 273 6.74 -8.41 -20.23
N PRO A 274 6.75 -9.69 -20.65
CA PRO A 274 5.90 -10.71 -20.05
C PRO A 274 6.43 -11.13 -18.65
N GLU A 275 5.61 -11.85 -17.88
CA GLU A 275 5.98 -12.25 -16.51
C GLU A 275 7.13 -13.25 -16.44
N ASP A 276 7.40 -13.96 -17.55
CA ASP A 276 8.44 -14.96 -17.74
C ASP A 276 9.59 -14.43 -18.62
N ALA A 277 9.72 -13.10 -18.75
CA ALA A 277 10.74 -12.45 -19.57
C ALA A 277 12.17 -12.96 -19.23
N PRO A 278 12.91 -13.50 -20.22
CA PRO A 278 14.27 -13.98 -20.02
C PRO A 278 15.29 -12.83 -20.00
N GLY A 279 16.56 -13.14 -19.71
CA GLY A 279 17.66 -12.16 -19.74
C GLY A 279 17.78 -11.27 -18.50
N LEU A 280 16.84 -11.39 -17.56
CA LEU A 280 16.84 -10.74 -16.26
C LEU A 280 17.51 -11.62 -15.20
N LEU A 281 17.95 -11.03 -14.08
CA LEU A 281 18.50 -11.78 -12.94
C LEU A 281 17.56 -12.92 -12.49
N ALA A 282 16.25 -12.66 -12.52
CA ALA A 282 15.18 -13.64 -12.44
C ALA A 282 13.96 -13.09 -13.19
N THR A 283 13.05 -13.96 -13.63
CA THR A 283 11.82 -13.50 -14.28
C THR A 283 10.95 -12.67 -13.32
N PRO A 284 10.12 -11.73 -13.81
CA PRO A 284 9.19 -10.98 -12.95
C PRO A 284 8.36 -11.88 -12.03
N ARG A 285 7.82 -12.99 -12.52
CA ARG A 285 7.08 -13.97 -11.71
C ARG A 285 7.94 -14.56 -10.59
N GLN A 286 9.17 -14.99 -10.90
CA GLN A 286 10.07 -15.56 -9.89
C GLN A 286 10.45 -14.54 -8.82
N VAL A 287 10.63 -13.26 -9.19
CA VAL A 287 10.91 -12.19 -8.22
C VAL A 287 9.73 -11.96 -7.30
N VAL A 288 8.50 -11.92 -7.81
CA VAL A 288 7.31 -11.77 -6.96
C VAL A 288 7.21 -12.91 -5.94
N HIS A 289 7.30 -14.17 -6.38
CA HIS A 289 7.22 -15.32 -5.47
C HIS A 289 8.36 -15.33 -4.45
N ALA A 290 9.58 -15.00 -4.87
CA ALA A 290 10.73 -14.92 -4.00
C ALA A 290 10.57 -13.87 -2.90
N HIS A 291 10.11 -12.68 -3.28
CA HIS A 291 9.91 -11.58 -2.36
C HIS A 291 8.91 -11.96 -1.28
N LEU A 292 7.74 -12.45 -1.69
CA LEU A 292 6.69 -12.82 -0.76
C LEU A 292 7.08 -14.00 0.15
N ALA A 293 7.75 -15.01 -0.40
CA ALA A 293 8.27 -16.14 0.39
C ALA A 293 9.32 -15.70 1.41
N SER A 294 10.15 -14.71 1.09
CA SER A 294 11.14 -14.15 2.03
C SER A 294 10.47 -13.49 3.24
N LEU A 295 9.38 -12.76 3.02
CA LEU A 295 8.60 -12.12 4.06
C LEU A 295 7.86 -13.16 4.92
N GLU A 296 7.20 -14.13 4.27
CA GLU A 296 6.46 -15.21 4.93
C GLU A 296 7.35 -16.06 5.84
N SER A 297 8.48 -16.53 5.31
CA SER A 297 9.46 -17.34 6.04
C SER A 297 10.32 -16.52 6.99
N THR A 298 10.22 -15.19 6.97
CA THR A 298 11.09 -14.26 7.71
C THR A 298 12.59 -14.54 7.45
N THR A 299 12.94 -14.95 6.24
CA THR A 299 14.32 -15.26 5.82
C THR A 299 14.66 -14.43 4.59
N PRO A 300 15.75 -13.65 4.58
CA PRO A 300 16.02 -12.72 3.49
C PRO A 300 16.44 -13.55 2.28
N ASP A 301 15.92 -13.20 1.11
CA ASP A 301 16.34 -13.85 -0.12
C ASP A 301 17.56 -13.11 -0.70
N PRO A 302 18.69 -13.80 -0.95
CA PRO A 302 19.95 -13.16 -1.35
C PRO A 302 19.87 -12.46 -2.72
N ARG A 303 18.82 -12.71 -3.51
CA ARG A 303 18.58 -12.00 -4.78
C ARG A 303 18.20 -10.54 -4.57
N PHE A 304 17.72 -10.18 -3.38
CA PHE A 304 17.27 -8.82 -3.09
C PHE A 304 18.38 -7.99 -2.46
N ALA A 305 18.44 -6.74 -2.88
CA ALA A 305 19.19 -5.71 -2.18
C ALA A 305 18.51 -5.39 -0.86
N ASP A 306 19.32 -4.91 0.08
CA ASP A 306 18.86 -4.51 1.40
C ASP A 306 17.97 -3.25 1.26
N GLY A 307 16.93 -3.14 2.08
CA GLY A 307 15.96 -2.07 2.07
C GLY A 307 14.71 -2.32 2.93
N PRO A 308 13.85 -1.29 3.04
CA PRO A 308 12.72 -1.26 4.00
C PRO A 308 11.65 -2.34 3.74
N TRP A 309 11.55 -2.82 2.50
CA TRP A 309 10.57 -3.84 2.10
C TRP A 309 11.21 -5.21 1.84
N THR A 310 12.49 -5.39 2.16
CA THR A 310 13.22 -6.65 1.98
C THR A 310 13.79 -7.12 3.33
N ASP A 311 15.08 -6.94 3.59
CA ASP A 311 15.74 -7.43 4.81
C ASP A 311 15.27 -6.70 6.08
N GLU A 312 14.99 -5.41 6.01
CA GLU A 312 14.44 -4.65 7.16
C GLU A 312 13.04 -5.17 7.52
N ALA A 313 12.18 -5.42 6.53
CA ALA A 313 10.85 -6.01 6.76
C ALA A 313 10.96 -7.44 7.33
N VAL A 314 11.89 -8.24 6.84
CA VAL A 314 12.19 -9.56 7.40
C VAL A 314 12.65 -9.44 8.86
N THR A 315 13.53 -8.50 9.16
CA THR A 315 14.04 -8.24 10.51
C THR A 315 12.92 -7.82 11.45
N PHE A 316 12.05 -6.90 11.00
CA PHE A 316 10.85 -6.49 11.72
C PHE A 316 9.98 -7.71 12.09
N TRP A 317 9.67 -8.59 11.14
CA TRP A 317 8.83 -9.75 11.42
C TRP A 317 9.47 -10.77 12.36
N ARG A 318 10.79 -10.95 12.31
CA ARG A 318 11.50 -11.78 13.30
C ARG A 318 11.40 -11.20 14.70
N GLN A 319 11.57 -9.89 14.82
CA GLN A 319 11.45 -9.21 16.10
C GLN A 319 10.03 -9.33 16.65
N GLU A 320 9.02 -9.05 15.83
CA GLU A 320 7.60 -9.20 16.22
C GLU A 320 7.30 -10.64 16.66
N ARG A 321 7.75 -11.65 15.91
CA ARG A 321 7.56 -13.06 16.29
C ARG A 321 8.21 -13.36 17.64
N SER A 322 9.47 -12.98 17.85
CA SER A 322 10.18 -13.21 19.11
C SER A 322 9.50 -12.52 20.30
N GLN A 323 8.96 -11.32 20.07
CA GLN A 323 8.25 -10.55 21.08
C GLN A 323 6.91 -11.22 21.44
N LEU A 324 6.14 -11.64 20.44
CA LEU A 324 4.90 -12.40 20.66
C LEU A 324 5.15 -13.71 21.40
N GLU A 325 6.18 -14.48 21.01
CA GLU A 325 6.55 -15.74 21.66
C GLU A 325 6.82 -15.56 23.16
N LYS A 326 7.59 -14.53 23.54
CA LYS A 326 7.83 -14.19 24.96
C LYS A 326 6.52 -13.90 25.70
N SER A 327 5.61 -13.19 25.06
CA SER A 327 4.27 -12.90 25.60
C SER A 327 3.30 -14.08 25.57
N GLY A 328 3.73 -15.25 25.06
CA GLY A 328 2.91 -16.46 25.03
C GLY A 328 1.97 -16.53 23.82
N TRP A 329 2.36 -15.93 22.71
CA TRP A 329 1.65 -15.93 21.44
C TRP A 329 2.55 -16.46 20.32
N GLU A 330 1.96 -17.10 19.33
CA GLU A 330 2.64 -17.47 18.08
C GLU A 330 2.19 -16.56 16.95
N LEU A 331 3.12 -16.23 16.03
CA LEU A 331 2.83 -15.48 14.81
C LEU A 331 3.10 -16.34 13.56
N SER A 332 2.04 -16.60 12.80
CA SER A 332 2.11 -17.15 11.45
C SER A 332 1.85 -16.05 10.42
N LEU A 333 2.64 -16.04 9.35
CA LEU A 333 2.48 -15.11 8.23
C LEU A 333 2.09 -15.91 6.99
N PHE A 334 1.24 -15.35 6.15
CA PHE A 334 0.84 -15.95 4.87
C PHE A 334 0.83 -14.86 3.80
N TYR A 335 1.46 -15.11 2.65
CA TYR A 335 1.47 -14.19 1.52
C TYR A 335 1.02 -14.87 0.24
N ARG A 336 0.17 -14.19 -0.54
CA ARG A 336 -0.32 -14.68 -1.82
C ARG A 336 -0.26 -13.56 -2.87
N PRO A 337 0.37 -13.77 -4.04
CA PRO A 337 0.27 -12.84 -5.16
C PRO A 337 -1.19 -12.57 -5.55
N GLU A 338 -1.49 -11.33 -5.97
CA GLU A 338 -2.84 -10.94 -6.37
C GLU A 338 -2.81 -10.00 -7.58
N GLY A 339 -3.64 -10.29 -8.59
CA GLY A 339 -3.70 -9.54 -9.84
C GLY A 339 -2.55 -9.86 -10.82
N PRO A 340 -2.51 -9.18 -11.98
CA PRO A 340 -1.49 -9.38 -12.99
C PRO A 340 -0.16 -8.75 -12.57
N VAL A 341 0.96 -9.39 -12.92
CA VAL A 341 2.29 -8.76 -12.85
C VAL A 341 2.51 -7.98 -14.15
N ARG A 342 2.77 -6.68 -14.03
CA ARG A 342 3.03 -5.80 -15.18
C ARG A 342 4.45 -5.28 -15.12
N SER A 343 5.14 -5.25 -16.25
CA SER A 343 6.53 -4.82 -16.30
C SER A 343 6.88 -4.05 -17.56
N LEU A 344 7.80 -3.10 -17.40
CA LEU A 344 8.42 -2.32 -18.46
C LEU A 344 9.92 -2.62 -18.50
N MET A 345 10.50 -2.74 -19.68
CA MET A 345 11.94 -2.84 -19.88
C MET A 345 12.62 -1.52 -19.49
N THR A 346 13.76 -1.62 -18.80
CA THR A 346 14.61 -0.48 -18.46
C THR A 346 15.74 -0.32 -19.49
N SER A 347 16.30 0.88 -19.62
CA SER A 347 17.32 1.21 -20.64
C SER A 347 18.62 0.41 -20.47
N ASP A 348 18.89 -0.13 -19.28
CA ASP A 348 20.01 -1.02 -18.99
C ASP A 348 19.73 -2.50 -19.35
N GLY A 349 18.53 -2.82 -19.86
CA GLY A 349 18.11 -4.18 -20.18
C GLY A 349 17.46 -4.94 -19.02
N GLY A 350 17.23 -4.29 -17.89
CA GLY A 350 16.45 -4.80 -16.77
C GLY A 350 14.93 -4.65 -16.95
N ALA A 351 14.21 -4.68 -15.83
CA ALA A 351 12.76 -4.50 -15.76
C ALA A 351 12.32 -3.70 -14.53
N LEU A 352 11.36 -2.81 -14.70
CA LEU A 352 10.56 -2.22 -13.62
C LEU A 352 9.21 -2.95 -13.55
N VAL A 353 8.86 -3.49 -12.38
CA VAL A 353 7.76 -4.45 -12.20
C VAL A 353 6.79 -3.99 -11.13
N TRP A 354 5.49 -4.01 -11.42
CA TRP A 354 4.40 -3.77 -10.47
C TRP A 354 3.64 -5.05 -10.19
N TYR A 355 3.36 -5.31 -8.91
CA TYR A 355 2.63 -6.50 -8.47
C TYR A 355 1.87 -6.24 -7.17
N GLY A 356 0.77 -6.98 -6.98
CA GLY A 356 -0.02 -6.99 -5.76
C GLY A 356 0.17 -8.28 -4.97
N ALA A 357 -0.12 -8.21 -3.68
CA ALA A 357 -0.20 -9.36 -2.80
C ALA A 357 -1.26 -9.14 -1.72
N ARG A 358 -1.84 -10.24 -1.25
CA ARG A 358 -2.59 -10.28 0.00
C ARG A 358 -1.72 -10.95 1.05
N SER A 359 -1.64 -10.35 2.23
CA SER A 359 -0.94 -10.95 3.38
C SER A 359 -1.88 -11.13 4.56
N THR A 360 -1.75 -12.23 5.30
CA THR A 360 -2.47 -12.44 6.55
C THR A 360 -1.48 -12.71 7.67
N ASP A 361 -1.59 -11.94 8.74
CA ASP A 361 -0.86 -12.13 9.97
C ASP A 361 -1.81 -12.81 10.97
N LEU A 362 -1.51 -14.04 11.38
CA LEU A 362 -2.29 -14.79 12.34
C LEU A 362 -1.52 -14.90 13.66
N ARG A 363 -2.15 -14.45 14.74
CA ARG A 363 -1.64 -14.52 16.10
C ARG A 363 -2.47 -15.52 16.89
N GLU A 364 -1.84 -16.50 17.52
CA GLU A 364 -2.53 -17.51 18.33
C GLU A 364 -1.95 -17.57 19.75
N ALA A 365 -2.81 -17.59 20.76
CA ALA A 365 -2.38 -17.74 22.14
C ALA A 365 -1.79 -19.13 22.37
N ARG A 366 -0.58 -19.19 22.92
CA ARG A 366 0.12 -20.39 23.38
C ARG A 366 0.14 -20.53 24.90
N ARG A 367 -0.24 -19.47 25.62
CA ARG A 367 -0.33 -19.44 27.08
C ARG A 367 -1.72 -18.99 27.52
N ALA A 368 -2.32 -19.73 28.44
CA ALA A 368 -3.60 -19.34 29.05
C ALA A 368 -3.46 -17.98 29.75
N GLY A 369 -4.48 -17.12 29.59
CA GLY A 369 -4.50 -15.78 30.16
C GLY A 369 -3.63 -14.75 29.44
N ALA A 370 -2.86 -15.14 28.42
CA ALA A 370 -2.18 -14.17 27.57
C ALA A 370 -3.19 -13.41 26.69
N THR A 371 -2.95 -12.12 26.51
CA THR A 371 -3.78 -11.27 25.64
C THR A 371 -2.93 -10.52 24.64
N VAL A 372 -3.48 -10.19 23.48
CA VAL A 372 -2.83 -9.33 22.48
C VAL A 372 -3.80 -8.27 21.98
N THR A 373 -3.30 -7.05 21.78
CA THR A 373 -4.03 -5.98 21.11
C THR A 373 -3.39 -5.74 19.75
N LEU A 374 -4.22 -5.50 18.73
CA LEU A 374 -3.75 -5.07 17.42
C LEU A 374 -3.44 -3.57 17.46
N ASN A 375 -2.44 -3.13 16.72
CA ASN A 375 -2.04 -1.72 16.66
C ASN A 375 -2.27 -1.14 15.26
N GLY A 376 -2.00 0.16 15.10
CA GLY A 376 -2.16 0.85 13.82
C GLY A 376 -3.60 0.82 13.30
N PRO A 377 -3.81 0.79 11.97
CA PRO A 377 -5.15 0.72 11.38
C PRO A 377 -5.98 -0.48 11.87
N ALA A 378 -5.36 -1.63 12.12
CA ALA A 378 -6.07 -2.81 12.64
C ALA A 378 -6.56 -2.57 14.08
N GLY A 379 -5.72 -1.98 14.94
CA GLY A 379 -6.12 -1.60 16.30
C GLY A 379 -7.23 -0.56 16.33
N ILE A 380 -7.20 0.41 15.42
CA ILE A 380 -8.27 1.40 15.25
C ILE A 380 -9.58 0.68 14.91
N ARG A 381 -9.57 -0.24 13.94
CA ARG A 381 -10.79 -0.96 13.52
C ARG A 381 -11.35 -1.91 14.57
N THR A 382 -10.50 -2.45 15.44
CA THR A 382 -10.96 -3.28 16.57
C THR A 382 -11.23 -2.47 17.83
N GLY A 383 -11.15 -1.14 17.79
CA GLY A 383 -11.39 -0.29 18.96
C GLY A 383 -10.40 -0.53 20.10
N GLY A 384 -9.18 -1.02 19.80
CA GLY A 384 -8.19 -1.38 20.81
C GLY A 384 -8.52 -2.65 21.60
N THR A 385 -9.43 -3.49 21.11
CA THR A 385 -9.82 -4.74 21.78
C THR A 385 -8.61 -5.65 22.01
N ALA A 386 -8.50 -6.17 23.25
CA ALA A 386 -7.57 -7.23 23.61
C ALA A 386 -8.21 -8.60 23.33
N PHE A 387 -7.50 -9.45 22.58
CA PHE A 387 -7.91 -10.81 22.23
C PHE A 387 -7.19 -11.83 23.09
N ALA A 388 -7.84 -12.94 23.42
CA ALA A 388 -7.32 -13.93 24.38
C ALA A 388 -7.00 -15.28 23.73
N ARG A 389 -7.50 -15.55 22.52
CA ARG A 389 -7.28 -16.82 21.81
C ARG A 389 -6.62 -16.64 20.47
N SER A 390 -7.15 -15.74 19.64
CA SER A 390 -6.61 -15.48 18.31
C SER A 390 -6.83 -14.04 17.90
N ALA A 391 -5.94 -13.51 17.09
CA ALA A 391 -6.13 -12.25 16.38
C ALA A 391 -5.57 -12.39 14.96
N SER A 392 -6.29 -11.92 13.96
CA SER A 392 -5.90 -11.98 12.56
C SER A 392 -6.05 -10.63 11.90
N VAL A 393 -5.06 -10.27 11.07
CA VAL A 393 -5.09 -9.08 10.22
C VAL A 393 -4.76 -9.46 8.80
N THR A 394 -5.64 -9.13 7.85
CA THR A 394 -5.40 -9.29 6.42
C THR A 394 -5.10 -7.93 5.81
N TYR A 395 -4.02 -7.85 5.02
CA TYR A 395 -3.59 -6.66 4.31
C TYR A 395 -3.67 -6.86 2.80
N GLY A 396 -4.02 -5.78 2.10
CA GLY A 396 -3.70 -5.62 0.69
C GLY A 396 -2.35 -4.92 0.60
N ARG A 397 -1.49 -5.39 -0.30
CA ARG A 397 -0.15 -4.83 -0.52
C ARG A 397 0.14 -4.71 -2.00
N MET A 398 0.79 -3.63 -2.38
CA MET A 398 1.19 -3.36 -3.76
C MET A 398 2.63 -2.88 -3.77
N TYR A 399 3.42 -3.42 -4.68
CA TYR A 399 4.86 -3.20 -4.74
C TYR A 399 5.30 -2.76 -6.12
N VAL A 400 6.43 -2.05 -6.16
CA VAL A 400 7.19 -1.81 -7.37
C VAL A 400 8.63 -2.24 -7.15
N ALA A 401 9.20 -3.01 -8.07
CA ALA A 401 10.57 -3.52 -7.97
C ALA A 401 11.35 -3.32 -9.27
N HIS A 402 12.64 -3.06 -9.14
CA HIS A 402 13.60 -3.11 -10.24
C HIS A 402 14.34 -4.44 -10.24
N ILE A 403 14.25 -5.16 -11.36
CA ILE A 403 14.97 -6.39 -11.63
C ILE A 403 16.08 -6.06 -12.62
N PRO A 404 17.36 -6.18 -12.23
CA PRO A 404 18.45 -5.85 -13.14
C PRO A 404 18.63 -6.93 -14.21
N PRO A 405 19.34 -6.65 -15.32
CA PRO A 405 19.70 -7.66 -16.31
C PRO A 405 20.61 -8.72 -15.68
N ALA A 406 20.53 -9.97 -16.17
CA ALA A 406 21.28 -11.10 -15.62
C ALA A 406 22.80 -10.89 -15.58
N SER A 407 23.32 -10.07 -16.51
CA SER A 407 24.75 -9.78 -16.65
C SER A 407 25.27 -8.67 -15.72
N SER A 408 24.42 -7.97 -14.98
CA SER A 408 24.82 -6.80 -14.18
C SER A 408 25.60 -7.15 -12.91
N GLY A 409 25.35 -8.32 -12.31
CA GLY A 409 25.78 -8.63 -10.94
C GLY A 409 25.04 -7.84 -9.84
N GLU A 410 24.06 -7.00 -10.20
CA GLU A 410 23.23 -6.27 -9.25
C GLU A 410 22.14 -7.18 -8.64
N ARG A 411 21.56 -6.73 -7.51
CA ARG A 411 20.44 -7.39 -6.83
C ARG A 411 19.12 -6.68 -7.12
N VAL A 412 17.99 -7.39 -6.99
CA VAL A 412 16.64 -6.82 -7.12
C VAL A 412 16.42 -5.76 -6.05
N ARG A 413 15.87 -4.59 -6.42
CA ARG A 413 15.49 -3.55 -5.47
C ARG A 413 13.98 -3.41 -5.41
N VAL A 414 13.38 -3.53 -4.23
CA VAL A 414 11.98 -3.11 -4.01
C VAL A 414 11.99 -1.61 -3.75
N LEU A 415 11.28 -0.86 -4.59
CA LEU A 415 11.41 0.59 -4.69
C LEU A 415 10.24 1.33 -4.04
N GLY A 416 9.11 0.67 -3.81
CA GLY A 416 7.95 1.28 -3.17
C GLY A 416 6.93 0.25 -2.73
N GLU A 417 6.10 0.64 -1.78
CA GLU A 417 4.97 -0.14 -1.30
C GLU A 417 3.75 0.75 -1.06
N TRP A 418 2.58 0.15 -1.14
CA TRP A 418 1.39 0.64 -0.46
C TRP A 418 0.75 -0.56 0.24
N SER A 419 0.40 -0.41 1.52
CA SER A 419 -0.34 -1.40 2.29
C SER A 419 -1.53 -0.80 3.01
N GLU A 420 -2.61 -1.57 3.09
CA GLU A 420 -3.79 -1.24 3.88
C GLU A 420 -4.34 -2.49 4.56
N VAL A 421 -4.83 -2.32 5.78
CA VAL A 421 -5.60 -3.38 6.45
C VAL A 421 -6.90 -3.54 5.68
N LEU A 422 -7.23 -4.75 5.24
CA LEU A 422 -8.52 -5.07 4.63
C LEU A 422 -9.48 -5.59 5.69
N GLU A 423 -9.00 -6.47 6.57
CA GLU A 423 -9.80 -7.13 7.60
C GLU A 423 -9.00 -7.27 8.88
N SER A 424 -9.67 -7.17 10.04
CA SER A 424 -9.07 -7.40 11.36
C SER A 424 -10.10 -7.94 12.33
N HIS A 425 -9.81 -9.06 12.99
CA HIS A 425 -10.74 -9.74 13.90
C HIS A 425 -9.98 -10.63 14.89
N GLY A 426 -10.66 -11.12 15.93
CA GLY A 426 -10.06 -11.99 16.94
C GLY A 426 -11.07 -12.50 17.96
N THR A 427 -10.64 -13.40 18.85
CA THR A 427 -11.50 -14.11 19.82
C THR A 427 -10.89 -14.36 21.18
#